data_AF-A0A0A6P1J3-F1
#
_entry.id   AF-A0A0A6P1J3-F1
#
_cell.length_a   1.000
_cell.length_b   1.000
_cell.length_c   1.000
_cell.angle_alpha   90.00
_cell.angle_beta   90.00
_cell.angle_gamma   90.00
#
_symmetry.space_group_name_H-M   'P 1'
#
loop_
_entity.id
_entity.type
_entity.pdbx_description
1 polymer ?
#
loop_
_entity_poly.entity_id
_entity_poly.type
_entity_poly.pdbx_seq_one_letter_code
_entity_poly.pdbx_strand_id
1 'polypeptide(L)'
;MRHFSQKLLLLLLIVLPLNSLASSLKDQLDYYIDKYKLADSSDERVRRVHQVFKKVSTVAEKRYNRPPQLAIVKGLNTPDEPLAMALPDGGIVLSKKAIDIIYENVSLAHGDTRAAFVLGHELAHLSKDDFWHREFLSIAKESPLLPQLVKNYQEQDGKQKEIEADDHGFIYAALAGYPVDKLLAEGTQQQNFLVYWQQQSFQEVSDTHPRPEYRAELLQARLQKLLGNLPYFHFGVRLTHFQRCEDAVYFFREFLKYFPGREVYNNLGVCELQRARKLLGKEAYLYWLPSVLDVTTQTENFSLPYASKGERNTLADEFLEKAKTYFELASSMDSSYVPAKVNLAITTLYLEKIYEARTAIEQAYELAPDDLDIQGMRAVILYEQGQQSPYIDMWPYVIQLLDELMQQSNIPPSVLYNMAQLLEQRKRTGAEEIWQQLGQRLAELPAPIRNIVCENVNCPAPQELGSAKAVFLLPVKFGVKAKRDKRLRKWRKSDVRLYKIYEQFYQEPKGATEVLALRGRVEMVVLKNLGNVTKDDLPAFCGQALRERRVVNGSLWSCQNWAALVVDGEVAEVWVVKSKR
;
A
#
# COMPACT_ATOMS: atom_id res chain seq x y z
N MET A 1 75.74 -49.89 -4.49
CA MET A 1 75.69 -49.24 -5.82
C MET A 1 74.22 -49.09 -6.19
N ARG A 2 73.69 -47.86 -6.29
CA ARG A 2 73.48 -47.14 -7.57
C ARG A 2 72.80 -48.03 -8.64
N HIS A 3 71.54 -47.74 -8.97
CA HIS A 3 71.23 -46.95 -10.17
C HIS A 3 69.84 -46.31 -10.11
N PHE A 4 69.73 -45.12 -10.71
CA PHE A 4 68.50 -44.34 -10.88
C PHE A 4 67.51 -45.08 -11.81
N SER A 5 66.22 -44.99 -11.51
CA SER A 5 65.14 -45.26 -12.48
C SER A 5 64.62 -43.94 -13.05
N GLN A 6 64.54 -43.85 -14.37
CA GLN A 6 63.97 -42.70 -15.07
C GLN A 6 62.45 -42.68 -14.90
N LYS A 7 61.89 -41.62 -14.31
CA LYS A 7 60.45 -41.37 -14.36
C LYS A 7 60.07 -40.77 -15.71
N LEU A 8 59.37 -41.54 -16.53
CA LEU A 8 58.67 -41.03 -17.70
C LEU A 8 57.47 -40.17 -17.23
N LEU A 9 57.45 -38.90 -17.62
CA LEU A 9 56.35 -37.98 -17.29
C LEU A 9 55.22 -38.18 -18.29
N LEU A 10 54.18 -38.94 -17.93
CA LEU A 10 52.94 -39.01 -18.72
C LEU A 10 52.07 -37.79 -18.38
N LEU A 11 51.86 -36.90 -19.33
CA LEU A 11 50.88 -35.81 -19.20
C LEU A 11 49.48 -36.39 -19.37
N LEU A 12 48.73 -36.53 -18.28
CA LEU A 12 47.33 -36.90 -18.31
C LEU A 12 46.50 -35.64 -18.62
N LEU A 13 46.11 -35.50 -19.90
CA LEU A 13 45.10 -34.52 -20.32
C LEU A 13 43.75 -34.92 -19.70
N ILE A 14 43.41 -34.27 -18.58
CA ILE A 14 42.08 -34.37 -17.98
C ILE A 14 41.11 -33.66 -18.91
N VAL A 15 40.43 -34.43 -19.76
CA VAL A 15 39.28 -33.96 -20.53
C VAL A 15 38.13 -33.77 -19.55
N LEU A 16 38.01 -32.56 -19.00
CA LEU A 16 36.78 -32.14 -18.33
C LEU A 16 35.61 -32.26 -19.33
N PRO A 17 34.45 -32.79 -18.92
CA PRO A 17 33.29 -32.90 -19.80
C PRO A 17 32.76 -31.49 -20.09
N LEU A 18 33.05 -30.97 -21.29
CA LEU A 18 32.66 -29.61 -21.70
C LEU A 18 31.15 -29.33 -21.55
N ASN A 19 30.31 -30.37 -21.56
CA ASN A 19 28.86 -30.23 -21.45
C ASN A 19 28.40 -29.64 -20.10
N SER A 20 29.06 -29.93 -18.97
CA SER A 20 28.63 -29.38 -17.67
C SER A 20 28.96 -27.89 -17.51
N LEU A 21 30.08 -27.44 -18.09
CA LEU A 21 30.43 -26.02 -18.18
C LEU A 21 29.50 -25.27 -19.15
N ALA A 22 29.09 -25.92 -20.25
CA ALA A 22 28.14 -25.35 -21.21
C ALA A 22 26.71 -25.26 -20.67
N SER A 23 26.29 -26.13 -19.74
CA SER A 23 25.01 -26.00 -19.05
C SER A 23 25.02 -24.83 -18.06
N SER A 24 26.07 -24.69 -17.25
CA SER A 24 26.16 -23.62 -16.23
C SER A 24 26.25 -22.22 -16.81
N LEU A 25 26.82 -22.05 -18.02
CA LEU A 25 26.86 -20.74 -18.69
C LEU A 25 25.47 -20.26 -19.13
N LYS A 26 24.55 -21.18 -19.47
CA LYS A 26 23.16 -20.83 -19.81
C LYS A 26 22.32 -20.49 -18.58
N ASP A 27 22.85 -20.67 -17.37
CA ASP A 27 22.22 -20.26 -16.12
C ASP A 27 22.49 -18.79 -15.77
N GLN A 28 23.28 -18.08 -16.59
CA GLN A 28 23.76 -16.73 -16.36
C GLN A 28 23.14 -15.72 -17.34
N LEU A 29 22.75 -14.56 -16.83
CA LEU A 29 22.16 -13.46 -17.60
C LEU A 29 23.09 -12.97 -18.71
N ASP A 30 24.40 -12.91 -18.42
CA ASP A 30 25.43 -12.46 -19.34
C ASP A 30 25.51 -13.29 -20.63
N TYR A 31 25.24 -14.60 -20.57
CA TYR A 31 25.19 -15.45 -21.77
C TYR A 31 24.15 -14.97 -22.79
N TYR A 32 22.97 -14.55 -22.31
CA TYR A 32 21.89 -14.06 -23.18
C TYR A 32 22.20 -12.66 -23.68
N ILE A 33 22.78 -11.80 -22.84
CA ILE A 33 23.26 -10.47 -23.23
C ILE A 33 24.31 -10.61 -24.35
N ASP A 34 25.26 -11.52 -24.20
CA ASP A 34 26.32 -11.71 -25.21
C ASP A 34 25.82 -12.36 -26.49
N LYS A 35 24.96 -13.38 -26.40
CA LYS A 35 24.44 -14.10 -27.58
C LYS A 35 23.49 -13.24 -28.41
N TYR A 36 22.58 -12.50 -27.78
CA TYR A 36 21.47 -11.84 -28.48
C TYR A 36 21.57 -10.32 -28.53
N LYS A 37 22.44 -9.73 -27.70
CA LYS A 37 22.62 -8.28 -27.47
C LYS A 37 21.39 -7.62 -26.86
N LEU A 38 21.62 -6.56 -26.07
CA LEU A 38 20.56 -5.77 -25.48
C LEU A 38 19.73 -5.07 -26.56
N ALA A 39 18.42 -4.96 -26.30
CA ALA A 39 17.52 -4.11 -27.06
C ALA A 39 17.90 -2.62 -26.90
N ASP A 40 17.43 -1.79 -27.83
CA ASP A 40 17.67 -0.35 -27.80
C ASP A 40 16.99 0.29 -26.58
N SER A 41 17.77 0.93 -25.72
CA SER A 41 17.31 1.61 -24.50
C SER A 41 16.63 2.95 -24.78
N SER A 42 16.67 3.47 -26.01
CA SER A 42 15.92 4.67 -26.41
C SER A 42 14.43 4.38 -26.65
N ASP A 43 14.09 3.16 -27.09
CA ASP A 43 12.71 2.71 -27.34
C ASP A 43 11.85 2.89 -26.08
N GLU A 44 10.74 3.62 -26.22
CA GLU A 44 9.87 3.94 -25.07
C GLU A 44 9.37 2.69 -24.37
N ARG A 45 8.94 1.66 -25.11
CA ARG A 45 8.38 0.43 -24.54
C ARG A 45 9.44 -0.34 -23.75
N VAL A 46 10.70 -0.31 -24.19
CA VAL A 46 11.84 -0.89 -23.44
C VAL A 46 12.04 -0.14 -22.12
N ARG A 47 12.05 1.21 -22.14
CA ARG A 47 12.15 2.03 -20.92
C ARG A 47 10.99 1.79 -19.95
N ARG A 48 9.76 1.71 -20.47
CA ARG A 48 8.56 1.41 -19.67
C ARG A 48 8.64 0.04 -19.02
N VAL A 49 9.04 -1.01 -19.73
CA VAL A 49 9.21 -2.35 -19.17
C VAL A 49 10.25 -2.38 -18.03
N HIS A 50 11.36 -1.63 -18.14
CA HIS A 50 12.29 -1.48 -17.01
C HIS A 50 11.69 -0.72 -15.81
N GLN A 51 10.85 0.30 -16.05
CA GLN A 51 10.12 1.00 -14.98
C GLN A 51 9.10 0.07 -14.30
N VAL A 52 8.36 -0.72 -15.08
CA VAL A 52 7.43 -1.74 -14.58
C VAL A 52 8.18 -2.78 -13.76
N PHE A 53 9.30 -3.31 -14.26
CA PHE A 53 10.14 -4.26 -13.52
C PHE A 53 10.61 -3.70 -12.18
N LYS A 54 11.08 -2.44 -12.16
CA LYS A 54 11.48 -1.77 -10.91
C LYS A 54 10.31 -1.71 -9.90
N LYS A 55 9.08 -1.49 -10.36
CA LYS A 55 7.89 -1.38 -9.50
C LYS A 55 7.31 -2.73 -9.05
N VAL A 56 7.35 -3.75 -9.91
CA VAL A 56 6.90 -5.11 -9.53
C VAL A 56 7.93 -5.78 -8.61
N SER A 57 9.22 -5.57 -8.86
CA SER A 57 10.29 -6.10 -8.00
C SER A 57 10.39 -5.41 -6.62
N THR A 58 9.72 -4.29 -6.32
CA THR A 58 9.65 -3.79 -4.92
C THR A 58 8.65 -4.58 -4.08
N VAL A 59 7.57 -5.09 -4.68
CA VAL A 59 6.49 -5.81 -4.00
C VAL A 59 6.57 -7.34 -4.10
N ALA A 60 7.36 -7.88 -5.04
CA ALA A 60 7.62 -9.30 -5.17
C ALA A 60 8.48 -9.86 -4.01
N GLU A 61 8.27 -11.13 -3.66
CA GLU A 61 9.11 -11.84 -2.71
C GLU A 61 10.56 -11.95 -3.22
N LYS A 62 11.53 -11.84 -2.31
CA LYS A 62 12.97 -11.79 -2.65
C LYS A 62 13.74 -12.83 -1.88
N ARG A 63 14.73 -13.42 -2.56
CA ARG A 63 15.82 -14.16 -1.92
C ARG A 63 17.03 -13.24 -1.83
N TYR A 64 17.48 -12.94 -0.61
CA TYR A 64 18.56 -11.96 -0.37
C TYR A 64 19.90 -12.29 -1.04
N ASN A 65 20.12 -13.56 -1.43
CA ASN A 65 21.30 -14.02 -2.15
C ASN A 65 21.18 -13.98 -3.69
N ARG A 66 20.01 -13.59 -4.24
CA ARG A 66 19.75 -13.47 -5.68
C ARG A 66 18.89 -12.23 -5.96
N PRO A 67 19.48 -11.03 -6.00
CA PRO A 67 18.75 -9.81 -6.37
C PRO A 67 18.28 -9.92 -7.83
N PRO A 68 16.98 -9.71 -8.13
CA PRO A 68 16.44 -9.91 -9.47
C PRO A 68 16.94 -8.82 -10.44
N GLN A 69 17.37 -9.21 -11.64
CA GLN A 69 17.90 -8.33 -12.68
C GLN A 69 17.19 -8.57 -14.01
N LEU A 70 16.80 -7.53 -14.74
CA LEU A 70 16.14 -7.67 -16.05
C LEU A 70 17.08 -7.28 -17.20
N ALA A 71 17.28 -8.18 -18.15
CA ALA A 71 17.86 -7.88 -19.46
C ALA A 71 16.80 -8.03 -20.55
N ILE A 72 16.62 -6.98 -21.37
CA ILE A 72 15.79 -7.02 -22.56
C ILE A 72 16.70 -7.24 -23.77
N VAL A 73 16.53 -8.34 -24.51
CA VAL A 73 17.40 -8.74 -25.63
C VAL A 73 16.74 -8.57 -26.99
N LYS A 74 17.53 -8.35 -28.05
CA LYS A 74 17.01 -8.03 -29.40
C LYS A 74 16.12 -9.13 -29.99
N GLY A 75 16.34 -10.38 -29.64
CA GLY A 75 15.49 -11.49 -30.05
C GLY A 75 15.93 -12.78 -29.40
N LEU A 76 14.97 -13.67 -29.16
CA LEU A 76 15.20 -15.10 -28.93
C LEU A 76 14.71 -15.75 -30.23
N ASN A 77 15.65 -16.31 -30.99
CA ASN A 77 15.55 -16.32 -32.47
C ASN A 77 15.07 -17.65 -33.05
N THR A 78 14.64 -18.58 -32.20
CA THR A 78 14.06 -19.87 -32.59
C THR A 78 12.70 -20.08 -31.95
N PRO A 79 11.75 -20.79 -32.59
CA PRO A 79 10.44 -21.10 -32.01
C PRO A 79 10.50 -21.78 -30.63
N ASP A 80 11.57 -22.52 -30.35
CA ASP A 80 11.78 -23.25 -29.09
C ASP A 80 12.35 -22.41 -27.93
N GLU A 81 12.61 -21.12 -28.12
CA GLU A 81 13.16 -20.24 -27.07
C GLU A 81 12.04 -19.39 -26.42
N PRO A 82 11.83 -19.48 -25.10
CA PRO A 82 10.68 -18.85 -24.42
C PRO A 82 10.82 -17.33 -24.43
N LEU A 83 9.71 -16.61 -24.70
CA LEU A 83 9.75 -15.15 -24.93
C LEU A 83 10.16 -14.33 -23.69
N ALA A 84 9.98 -14.90 -22.50
CA ALA A 84 10.40 -14.44 -21.18
C ALA A 84 10.96 -15.64 -20.40
N MET A 85 11.92 -15.43 -19.49
CA MET A 85 12.44 -16.50 -18.61
C MET A 85 13.22 -16.00 -17.41
N ALA A 86 13.02 -16.64 -16.26
CA ALA A 86 13.87 -16.56 -15.06
C ALA A 86 15.12 -17.48 -15.12
N LEU A 87 16.21 -17.05 -14.48
CA LEU A 87 17.51 -17.73 -14.45
C LEU A 87 18.04 -17.97 -13.02
N PRO A 88 18.79 -19.07 -12.77
CA PRO A 88 19.31 -19.40 -11.43
C PRO A 88 20.24 -18.36 -10.78
N ASP A 89 20.82 -17.43 -11.54
CA ASP A 89 21.64 -16.33 -11.04
C ASP A 89 20.83 -15.12 -10.52
N GLY A 90 19.50 -15.12 -10.71
CA GLY A 90 18.62 -13.98 -10.44
C GLY A 90 18.27 -13.15 -11.69
N GLY A 91 18.79 -13.51 -12.86
CA GLY A 91 18.45 -12.89 -14.12
C GLY A 91 17.02 -13.20 -14.58
N ILE A 92 16.40 -12.23 -15.24
CA ILE A 92 15.20 -12.39 -16.06
C ILE A 92 15.55 -11.87 -17.45
N VAL A 93 15.31 -12.69 -18.47
CA VAL A 93 15.49 -12.32 -19.89
C VAL A 93 14.12 -12.09 -20.50
N LEU A 94 13.96 -10.98 -21.22
CA LEU A 94 12.76 -10.69 -22.01
C LEU A 94 13.15 -10.36 -23.45
N SER A 95 12.52 -11.01 -24.43
CA SER A 95 12.78 -10.75 -25.85
C SER A 95 12.13 -9.46 -26.35
N LYS A 96 12.66 -8.83 -27.41
CA LYS A 96 11.98 -7.72 -28.07
C LYS A 96 10.60 -8.10 -28.60
N LYS A 97 10.46 -9.33 -29.15
CA LYS A 97 9.18 -9.92 -29.59
C LYS A 97 8.14 -9.96 -28.46
N ALA A 98 8.54 -10.30 -27.23
CA ALA A 98 7.63 -10.21 -26.07
C ALA A 98 7.08 -8.79 -25.88
N ILE A 99 7.92 -7.77 -26.00
CA ILE A 99 7.51 -6.37 -25.87
C ILE A 99 6.57 -5.97 -27.00
N ASP A 100 6.81 -6.42 -28.22
CA ASP A 100 5.90 -6.15 -29.32
C ASP A 100 4.50 -6.74 -29.02
N ILE A 101 4.40 -8.00 -28.60
CA ILE A 101 3.15 -8.68 -28.19
C ILE A 101 2.47 -7.98 -26.98
N ILE A 102 3.24 -7.62 -25.95
CA ILE A 102 2.73 -6.97 -24.73
C ILE A 102 1.98 -5.67 -25.07
N TYR A 103 2.55 -4.83 -25.93
CA TYR A 103 1.99 -3.53 -26.29
C TYR A 103 1.10 -3.57 -27.54
N GLU A 104 0.90 -4.73 -28.16
CA GLU A 104 0.12 -4.85 -29.39
C GLU A 104 -1.36 -4.56 -29.16
N ASN A 105 -1.91 -3.70 -30.02
CA ASN A 105 -3.33 -3.28 -30.08
C ASN A 105 -3.92 -2.77 -28.75
N VAL A 106 -3.08 -2.21 -27.87
CA VAL A 106 -3.50 -1.62 -26.58
C VAL A 106 -2.81 -0.30 -26.28
N SER A 107 -3.37 0.49 -25.36
CA SER A 107 -2.69 1.69 -24.86
C SER A 107 -1.45 1.32 -24.04
N LEU A 108 -0.47 2.23 -23.98
CA LEU A 108 0.77 2.02 -23.22
C LEU A 108 0.51 1.62 -21.75
N ALA A 109 -0.47 2.22 -21.08
CA ALA A 109 -0.83 1.88 -19.70
C ALA A 109 -1.43 0.46 -19.55
N HIS A 110 -2.13 -0.05 -20.57
CA HIS A 110 -2.57 -1.45 -20.60
C HIS A 110 -1.37 -2.38 -20.91
N GLY A 111 -0.47 -1.97 -21.82
CA GLY A 111 0.79 -2.67 -22.07
C GLY A 111 1.66 -2.79 -20.80
N ASP A 112 1.76 -1.74 -19.99
CA ASP A 112 2.44 -1.79 -18.69
C ASP A 112 1.81 -2.85 -17.75
N THR A 113 0.48 -3.00 -17.78
CA THR A 113 -0.26 -3.98 -16.97
C THR A 113 0.07 -5.41 -17.41
N ARG A 114 0.12 -5.65 -18.73
CA ARG A 114 0.55 -6.93 -19.33
C ARG A 114 2.02 -7.25 -19.00
N ALA A 115 2.90 -6.25 -19.11
CA ALA A 115 4.31 -6.36 -18.71
C ALA A 115 4.45 -6.69 -17.21
N ALA A 116 3.64 -6.08 -16.35
CA ALA A 116 3.68 -6.30 -14.91
C ALA A 116 3.31 -7.75 -14.54
N PHE A 117 2.33 -8.33 -15.23
CA PHE A 117 1.97 -9.74 -15.06
C PHE A 117 3.09 -10.68 -15.52
N VAL A 118 3.62 -10.50 -16.74
CA VAL A 118 4.73 -11.35 -17.26
C VAL A 118 5.95 -11.27 -16.35
N LEU A 119 6.39 -10.07 -15.99
CA LEU A 119 7.55 -9.89 -15.10
C LEU A 119 7.28 -10.40 -13.68
N GLY A 120 6.04 -10.28 -13.18
CA GLY A 120 5.62 -10.83 -11.90
C GLY A 120 5.64 -12.36 -11.88
N HIS A 121 5.25 -13.00 -12.99
CA HIS A 121 5.31 -14.45 -13.18
C HIS A 121 6.76 -14.96 -13.15
N GLU A 122 7.68 -14.32 -13.88
CA GLU A 122 9.12 -14.67 -13.82
C GLU A 122 9.73 -14.42 -12.42
N LEU A 123 9.32 -13.35 -11.74
CA LEU A 123 9.74 -13.07 -10.35
C LEU A 123 9.23 -14.13 -9.36
N ALA A 124 8.08 -14.75 -9.62
CA ALA A 124 7.56 -15.85 -8.80
C ALA A 124 8.37 -17.14 -8.99
N HIS A 125 8.78 -17.47 -10.22
CA HIS A 125 9.71 -18.57 -10.47
C HIS A 125 11.06 -18.34 -9.76
N LEU A 126 11.60 -17.11 -9.80
CA LEU A 126 12.80 -16.73 -9.05
C LEU A 126 12.66 -16.89 -7.53
N SER A 127 11.53 -16.49 -6.93
CA SER A 127 11.36 -16.57 -5.47
C SER A 127 11.22 -18.02 -4.97
N LYS A 128 10.79 -18.95 -5.84
CA LYS A 128 10.55 -20.36 -5.50
C LYS A 128 11.66 -21.35 -5.88
N ASP A 129 12.67 -20.93 -6.65
CA ASP A 129 13.65 -21.79 -7.34
C ASP A 129 13.05 -22.63 -8.50
N ASP A 130 11.93 -22.20 -9.09
CA ASP A 130 11.20 -22.98 -10.09
C ASP A 130 11.77 -22.81 -11.52
N PHE A 131 12.99 -23.31 -11.76
CA PHE A 131 13.70 -23.23 -13.04
C PHE A 131 13.36 -24.35 -14.05
N TRP A 132 12.28 -25.08 -13.80
CA TRP A 132 11.99 -26.39 -14.41
C TRP A 132 11.87 -26.37 -15.94
N HIS A 133 11.40 -25.26 -16.53
CA HIS A 133 11.36 -25.06 -17.99
C HIS A 133 12.71 -25.32 -18.66
N ARG A 134 13.81 -24.95 -17.99
CA ARG A 134 15.17 -25.12 -18.51
C ARG A 134 15.77 -26.48 -18.21
N GLU A 135 15.49 -27.06 -17.04
CA GLU A 135 15.87 -28.44 -16.72
C GLU A 135 15.21 -29.43 -17.70
N PHE A 136 13.95 -29.18 -18.07
CA PHE A 136 13.25 -29.95 -19.09
C PHE A 136 13.88 -29.77 -20.48
N LEU A 137 14.12 -28.53 -20.92
CA LEU A 137 14.72 -28.24 -22.23
C LEU A 137 16.18 -28.70 -22.40
N SER A 138 16.93 -28.89 -21.30
CA SER A 138 18.26 -29.53 -21.34
C SER A 138 18.13 -31.06 -21.39
N ILE A 139 17.38 -31.66 -20.47
CA ILE A 139 17.25 -33.12 -20.35
C ILE A 139 16.58 -33.75 -21.59
N ALA A 140 15.55 -33.11 -22.14
CA ALA A 140 14.85 -33.59 -23.33
C ALA A 140 15.72 -33.61 -24.60
N LYS A 141 16.82 -32.83 -24.63
CA LYS A 141 17.81 -32.84 -25.72
C LYS A 141 18.91 -33.90 -25.54
N GLU A 142 19.02 -34.52 -24.37
CA GLU A 142 20.14 -35.41 -24.02
C GLU A 142 19.76 -36.91 -23.91
N SER A 143 18.49 -37.30 -23.88
CA SER A 143 18.10 -38.72 -23.86
C SER A 143 16.73 -39.03 -24.50
N PRO A 144 16.61 -40.03 -25.40
CA PRO A 144 15.33 -40.39 -26.04
C PRO A 144 14.34 -41.18 -25.16
N LEU A 145 14.78 -41.80 -24.06
CA LEU A 145 13.97 -42.75 -23.26
C LEU A 145 13.47 -42.19 -21.92
N LEU A 146 14.11 -41.14 -21.39
CA LEU A 146 13.64 -40.41 -20.23
C LEU A 146 12.33 -39.60 -20.43
N PRO A 147 11.99 -39.04 -21.63
CA PRO A 147 10.88 -38.10 -21.77
C PRO A 147 9.53 -38.60 -21.26
N GLN A 148 9.18 -39.88 -21.41
CA GLN A 148 7.85 -40.38 -21.03
C GLN A 148 7.65 -40.54 -19.51
N LEU A 149 8.68 -41.00 -18.79
CA LEU A 149 8.65 -41.12 -17.32
C LEU A 149 8.70 -39.73 -16.65
N VAL A 150 9.52 -38.85 -17.22
CA VAL A 150 9.66 -37.45 -16.83
C VAL A 150 8.35 -36.69 -17.07
N LYS A 151 7.74 -36.81 -18.26
CA LYS A 151 6.46 -36.20 -18.64
C LYS A 151 5.34 -36.51 -17.63
N ASN A 152 5.14 -37.77 -17.24
CA ASN A 152 4.03 -38.12 -16.33
C ASN A 152 4.18 -37.59 -14.89
N TYR A 153 5.39 -37.52 -14.34
CA TYR A 153 5.62 -36.97 -13.00
C TYR A 153 5.61 -35.43 -13.01
N GLN A 154 6.19 -34.83 -14.04
CA GLN A 154 6.35 -33.37 -14.14
C GLN A 154 5.14 -32.66 -14.73
N GLU A 155 4.24 -33.34 -15.45
CA GLU A 155 2.99 -32.73 -15.92
C GLU A 155 2.08 -32.27 -14.77
N GLN A 156 2.14 -32.88 -13.58
CA GLN A 156 1.37 -32.40 -12.43
C GLN A 156 2.10 -31.29 -11.67
N ASP A 157 3.40 -31.46 -11.40
CA ASP A 157 4.21 -30.49 -10.65
C ASP A 157 4.43 -29.18 -11.44
N GLY A 158 4.76 -29.28 -12.74
CA GLY A 158 4.94 -28.12 -13.63
C GLY A 158 3.65 -27.33 -13.83
N LYS A 159 2.50 -28.00 -14.02
CA LYS A 159 1.19 -27.32 -14.13
C LYS A 159 0.83 -26.57 -12.85
N GLN A 160 1.15 -27.14 -11.68
CA GLN A 160 0.94 -26.47 -10.40
C GLN A 160 1.85 -25.24 -10.25
N LYS A 161 3.14 -25.35 -10.62
CA LYS A 161 4.10 -24.23 -10.61
C LYS A 161 3.69 -23.09 -11.52
N GLU A 162 3.15 -23.37 -12.71
CA GLU A 162 2.59 -22.35 -13.61
C GLU A 162 1.40 -21.61 -12.99
N ILE A 163 0.46 -22.34 -12.38
CA ILE A 163 -0.72 -21.76 -11.70
C ILE A 163 -0.29 -20.91 -10.51
N GLU A 164 0.74 -21.36 -9.77
CA GLU A 164 1.28 -20.60 -8.66
C GLU A 164 2.03 -19.34 -9.12
N ALA A 165 2.85 -19.43 -10.18
CA ALA A 165 3.52 -18.28 -10.77
C ALA A 165 2.52 -17.24 -11.34
N ASP A 166 1.38 -17.69 -11.88
CA ASP A 166 0.27 -16.82 -12.26
C ASP A 166 -0.38 -16.11 -11.05
N ASP A 167 -0.73 -16.83 -9.98
CA ASP A 167 -1.34 -16.23 -8.77
C ASP A 167 -0.39 -15.18 -8.17
N HIS A 168 0.92 -15.48 -8.09
CA HIS A 168 1.92 -14.56 -7.58
C HIS A 168 2.14 -13.37 -8.54
N GLY A 169 2.29 -13.61 -9.85
CA GLY A 169 2.45 -12.55 -10.84
C GLY A 169 1.26 -11.60 -10.94
N PHE A 170 0.04 -12.14 -10.83
CA PHE A 170 -1.20 -11.37 -10.74
C PHE A 170 -1.26 -10.53 -9.45
N ILE A 171 -0.90 -11.12 -8.30
CA ILE A 171 -0.86 -10.39 -7.02
C ILE A 171 0.25 -9.33 -7.01
N TYR A 172 1.45 -9.61 -7.52
CA TYR A 172 2.55 -8.64 -7.59
C TYR A 172 2.20 -7.48 -8.54
N ALA A 173 1.58 -7.74 -9.68
CA ALA A 173 1.07 -6.68 -10.56
C ALA A 173 0.02 -5.80 -9.85
N ALA A 174 -0.90 -6.41 -9.11
CA ALA A 174 -1.92 -5.67 -8.34
C ALA A 174 -1.32 -4.87 -7.17
N LEU A 175 -0.35 -5.43 -6.43
CA LEU A 175 0.37 -4.74 -5.34
C LEU A 175 1.23 -3.58 -5.87
N ALA A 176 1.77 -3.71 -7.08
CA ALA A 176 2.43 -2.61 -7.80
C ALA A 176 1.43 -1.61 -8.41
N GLY A 177 0.13 -1.77 -8.15
CA GLY A 177 -0.92 -0.83 -8.56
C GLY A 177 -1.30 -0.89 -10.05
N TYR A 178 -1.07 -2.01 -10.72
CA TYR A 178 -1.55 -2.22 -12.09
C TYR A 178 -3.00 -2.79 -12.10
N PRO A 179 -3.88 -2.35 -13.01
CA PRO A 179 -5.27 -2.78 -13.10
C PRO A 179 -5.40 -4.18 -13.70
N VAL A 180 -5.14 -5.20 -12.89
CA VAL A 180 -5.09 -6.62 -13.30
C VAL A 180 -6.42 -7.20 -13.81
N ASP A 181 -7.55 -6.55 -13.52
CA ASP A 181 -8.85 -6.85 -14.13
C ASP A 181 -8.80 -6.77 -15.66
N LYS A 182 -7.98 -5.87 -16.22
CA LYS A 182 -7.82 -5.68 -17.67
C LYS A 182 -7.12 -6.84 -18.37
N LEU A 183 -6.41 -7.70 -17.62
CA LEU A 183 -5.80 -8.93 -18.15
C LEU A 183 -6.85 -10.00 -18.45
N LEU A 184 -7.99 -9.95 -17.74
CA LEU A 184 -9.07 -10.93 -17.77
C LEU A 184 -10.30 -10.43 -18.53
N ALA A 185 -10.21 -9.25 -19.15
CA ALA A 185 -11.31 -8.64 -19.88
C ALA A 185 -11.56 -9.38 -21.20
N GLU A 186 -12.82 -9.76 -21.42
CA GLU A 186 -13.30 -10.33 -22.68
C GLU A 186 -14.38 -9.42 -23.25
N GLY A 187 -14.17 -8.94 -24.47
CA GLY A 187 -15.06 -8.04 -25.17
C GLY A 187 -15.01 -8.24 -26.68
N THR A 188 -15.89 -7.57 -27.42
CA THR A 188 -16.08 -7.75 -28.88
C THR A 188 -14.84 -7.48 -29.74
N GLN A 189 -13.78 -6.86 -29.17
CA GLN A 189 -12.52 -6.55 -29.84
C GLN A 189 -11.28 -6.98 -29.04
N GLN A 190 -11.43 -7.61 -27.87
CA GLN A 190 -10.30 -7.91 -26.98
C GLN A 190 -10.53 -9.24 -26.25
N GLN A 191 -9.66 -10.22 -26.50
CA GLN A 191 -9.60 -11.47 -25.75
C GLN A 191 -8.69 -11.31 -24.52
N ASN A 192 -8.85 -12.19 -23.52
CA ASN A 192 -8.03 -12.17 -22.32
C ASN A 192 -6.53 -12.35 -22.66
N PHE A 193 -5.66 -11.75 -21.86
CA PHE A 193 -4.24 -11.65 -22.19
C PHE A 193 -3.51 -13.00 -22.16
N LEU A 194 -3.94 -13.96 -21.32
CA LEU A 194 -3.28 -15.26 -21.23
C LEU A 194 -3.49 -16.07 -22.53
N VAL A 195 -4.72 -16.08 -23.06
CA VAL A 195 -5.03 -16.68 -24.37
C VAL A 195 -4.26 -15.98 -25.49
N TYR A 196 -4.23 -14.65 -25.50
CA TYR A 196 -3.48 -13.87 -26.49
C TYR A 196 -1.98 -14.17 -26.45
N TRP A 197 -1.38 -14.15 -25.27
CA TRP A 197 0.04 -14.43 -25.07
C TRP A 197 0.40 -15.82 -25.57
N GLN A 198 -0.38 -16.85 -25.24
CA GLN A 198 -0.11 -18.22 -25.66
C GLN A 198 -0.19 -18.39 -27.19
N GLN A 199 -1.20 -17.81 -27.85
CA GLN A 199 -1.33 -17.84 -29.31
C GLN A 199 -0.15 -17.22 -30.07
N GLN A 200 0.55 -16.22 -29.48
CA GLN A 200 1.69 -15.54 -30.11
C GLN A 200 3.07 -16.14 -29.72
N SER A 201 3.11 -16.95 -28.66
CA SER A 201 4.33 -17.55 -28.12
C SER A 201 4.56 -19.01 -28.53
N PHE A 202 3.50 -19.81 -28.75
CA PHE A 202 3.63 -21.23 -29.09
C PHE A 202 2.81 -21.60 -30.34
N GLN A 203 3.44 -22.28 -31.31
CA GLN A 203 2.73 -22.87 -32.47
C GLN A 203 2.17 -24.27 -32.20
N GLU A 204 2.66 -24.97 -31.17
CA GLU A 204 2.09 -26.23 -30.68
C GLU A 204 1.76 -26.11 -29.19
N VAL A 205 0.59 -26.61 -28.78
CA VAL A 205 0.19 -26.64 -27.38
C VAL A 205 0.96 -27.75 -26.68
N SER A 206 1.97 -27.40 -25.89
CA SER A 206 2.65 -28.38 -25.03
C SER A 206 1.70 -28.89 -23.95
N ASP A 207 1.55 -30.21 -23.85
CA ASP A 207 0.78 -30.89 -22.79
C ASP A 207 1.24 -30.53 -21.37
N THR A 208 2.41 -29.91 -21.20
CA THR A 208 3.02 -29.57 -19.91
C THR A 208 2.46 -28.31 -19.24
N HIS A 209 1.74 -27.44 -19.95
CA HIS A 209 1.13 -26.24 -19.36
C HIS A 209 -0.39 -26.41 -19.17
N PRO A 210 -1.00 -25.74 -18.17
CA PRO A 210 -2.45 -25.64 -18.11
C PRO A 210 -2.97 -24.78 -19.28
N ARG A 211 -4.19 -25.08 -19.76
CA ARG A 211 -4.82 -24.30 -20.83
C ARG A 211 -5.00 -22.82 -20.41
N PRO A 212 -4.82 -21.85 -21.33
CA PRO A 212 -4.83 -20.44 -20.98
C PRO A 212 -6.20 -19.94 -20.51
N GLU A 213 -7.28 -20.53 -21.02
CA GLU A 213 -8.65 -20.25 -20.58
C GLU A 213 -8.83 -20.65 -19.10
N TYR A 214 -8.35 -21.84 -18.72
CA TYR A 214 -8.42 -22.32 -17.34
C TYR A 214 -7.56 -21.49 -16.38
N ARG A 215 -6.38 -21.03 -16.83
CA ARG A 215 -5.53 -20.08 -16.07
C ARG A 215 -6.27 -18.75 -15.85
N ALA A 216 -6.93 -18.21 -16.89
CA ALA A 216 -7.73 -16.99 -16.80
C ALA A 216 -8.94 -17.15 -15.87
N GLU A 217 -9.67 -18.27 -15.93
CA GLU A 217 -10.79 -18.59 -15.02
C GLU A 217 -10.34 -18.64 -13.55
N LEU A 218 -9.18 -19.26 -13.26
CA LEU A 218 -8.61 -19.28 -11.91
C LEU A 218 -8.26 -17.88 -11.40
N LEU A 219 -7.63 -17.05 -12.23
CA LEU A 219 -7.32 -15.66 -11.89
C LEU A 219 -8.59 -14.80 -11.72
N GLN A 220 -9.64 -15.07 -12.48
CA GLN A 220 -10.94 -14.42 -12.31
C GLN A 220 -11.60 -14.81 -10.98
N ALA A 221 -11.57 -16.10 -10.61
CA ALA A 221 -12.02 -16.57 -9.31
C ALA A 221 -11.18 -15.99 -8.15
N ARG A 222 -9.85 -15.85 -8.34
CA ARG A 222 -8.95 -15.16 -7.41
C ARG A 222 -9.37 -13.71 -7.22
N LEU A 223 -9.57 -12.96 -8.29
CA LEU A 223 -10.01 -11.55 -8.25
C LEU A 223 -11.37 -11.40 -7.55
N GLN A 224 -12.36 -12.23 -7.89
CA GLN A 224 -13.67 -12.25 -7.22
C GLN A 224 -13.54 -12.51 -5.71
N LYS A 225 -12.64 -13.41 -5.31
CA LYS A 225 -12.33 -13.67 -3.89
C LYS A 225 -11.68 -12.47 -3.21
N LEU A 226 -10.76 -11.75 -3.85
CA LEU A 226 -10.18 -10.51 -3.30
C LEU A 226 -11.27 -9.43 -3.12
N LEU A 227 -12.08 -9.19 -4.15
CA LEU A 227 -13.19 -8.22 -4.12
C LEU A 227 -14.23 -8.55 -3.04
N GLY A 228 -14.49 -9.84 -2.80
CA GLY A 228 -15.35 -10.31 -1.70
C GLY A 228 -14.82 -10.01 -0.29
N ASN A 229 -13.50 -9.84 -0.14
CA ASN A 229 -12.82 -9.51 1.12
C ASN A 229 -12.52 -8.00 1.28
N LEU A 230 -12.67 -7.21 0.22
CA LEU A 230 -12.50 -5.74 0.23
C LEU A 230 -13.31 -5.00 1.32
N PRO A 231 -14.51 -5.46 1.74
CA PRO A 231 -15.22 -4.86 2.88
C PRO A 231 -14.42 -4.86 4.18
N TYR A 232 -13.44 -5.77 4.37
CA TYR A 232 -12.57 -5.71 5.54
C TYR A 232 -11.75 -4.42 5.55
N PHE A 233 -11.06 -4.13 4.45
CA PHE A 233 -10.26 -2.93 4.28
C PHE A 233 -11.12 -1.67 4.51
N HIS A 234 -12.27 -1.58 3.83
CA HIS A 234 -13.19 -0.44 3.97
C HIS A 234 -13.78 -0.29 5.38
N PHE A 235 -14.10 -1.37 6.10
CA PHE A 235 -14.61 -1.23 7.47
C PHE A 235 -13.51 -0.94 8.50
N GLY A 236 -12.31 -1.53 8.38
CA GLY A 236 -11.17 -1.17 9.23
C GLY A 236 -10.89 0.33 9.18
N VAL A 237 -11.02 0.91 8.00
CA VAL A 237 -10.85 2.34 7.71
C VAL A 237 -11.88 3.22 8.36
N ARG A 238 -13.15 2.91 8.12
CA ARG A 238 -14.25 3.70 8.67
C ARG A 238 -14.15 3.65 10.20
N LEU A 239 -13.76 2.50 10.76
CA LEU A 239 -13.46 2.37 12.18
C LEU A 239 -12.28 3.26 12.62
N THR A 240 -11.13 3.25 11.94
CA THR A 240 -9.97 4.11 12.26
C THR A 240 -10.29 5.60 12.16
N HIS A 241 -11.07 6.02 11.16
CA HIS A 241 -11.55 7.39 11.02
C HIS A 241 -12.32 7.87 12.27
N PHE A 242 -13.15 6.99 12.85
CA PHE A 242 -13.87 7.24 14.11
C PHE A 242 -13.08 6.81 15.36
N GLN A 243 -11.74 6.73 15.29
CA GLN A 243 -10.82 6.32 16.38
C GLN A 243 -11.14 4.95 17.01
N ARG A 244 -11.72 4.02 16.27
CA ARG A 244 -12.00 2.65 16.73
C ARG A 244 -10.86 1.70 16.34
N CYS A 245 -9.62 2.12 16.58
CA CYS A 245 -8.40 1.39 16.20
C CYS A 245 -8.32 0.00 16.84
N GLU A 246 -8.86 -0.15 18.06
CA GLU A 246 -8.97 -1.45 18.72
C GLU A 246 -9.88 -2.44 17.97
N ASP A 247 -10.90 -1.95 17.25
CA ASP A 247 -11.73 -2.79 16.37
C ASP A 247 -11.06 -2.91 14.97
N ALA A 248 -10.56 -1.80 14.41
CA ALA A 248 -10.03 -1.70 13.04
C ALA A 248 -8.87 -2.64 12.73
N VAL A 249 -7.93 -2.82 13.68
CA VAL A 249 -6.76 -3.69 13.50
C VAL A 249 -7.15 -5.13 13.16
N TYR A 250 -8.27 -5.64 13.66
CA TYR A 250 -8.76 -6.97 13.30
C TYR A 250 -9.18 -7.06 11.83
N PHE A 251 -9.82 -6.02 11.30
CA PHE A 251 -10.24 -5.95 9.90
C PHE A 251 -9.05 -5.86 8.96
N PHE A 252 -8.07 -4.99 9.26
CA PHE A 252 -6.85 -4.90 8.45
C PHE A 252 -6.02 -6.19 8.48
N ARG A 253 -5.84 -6.81 9.65
CA ARG A 253 -5.11 -8.10 9.75
C ARG A 253 -5.80 -9.25 9.04
N GLU A 254 -7.14 -9.21 8.89
CA GLU A 254 -7.84 -10.19 8.06
C GLU A 254 -7.63 -9.94 6.58
N PHE A 255 -7.76 -8.68 6.13
CA PHE A 255 -7.52 -8.31 4.73
C PHE A 255 -6.08 -8.56 4.27
N LEU A 256 -5.10 -8.33 5.15
CA LEU A 256 -3.67 -8.54 4.90
C LEU A 256 -3.34 -9.98 4.43
N LYS A 257 -4.12 -10.98 4.85
CA LYS A 257 -3.98 -12.39 4.42
C LYS A 257 -4.31 -12.61 2.94
N TYR A 258 -5.08 -11.70 2.34
CA TYR A 258 -5.53 -11.77 0.96
C TYR A 258 -4.77 -10.79 0.07
N PHE A 259 -4.45 -9.61 0.61
CA PHE A 259 -3.77 -8.52 -0.10
C PHE A 259 -2.86 -7.75 0.86
N PRO A 260 -1.55 -8.04 0.90
CA PRO A 260 -0.59 -7.37 1.79
C PRO A 260 -0.13 -6.01 1.20
N GLY A 261 -1.07 -5.13 0.85
CA GLY A 261 -0.80 -3.83 0.22
C GLY A 261 -0.16 -2.79 1.16
N ARG A 262 0.60 -1.85 0.59
CA ARG A 262 1.22 -0.72 1.31
C ARG A 262 0.18 0.12 2.08
N GLU A 263 -1.04 0.22 1.56
CA GLU A 263 -2.17 0.91 2.15
C GLU A 263 -2.63 0.21 3.44
N VAL A 264 -2.65 -1.13 3.43
CA VAL A 264 -3.02 -1.97 4.58
C VAL A 264 -1.98 -1.83 5.69
N TYR A 265 -0.69 -1.88 5.34
CA TYR A 265 0.40 -1.66 6.30
C TYR A 265 0.38 -0.24 6.87
N ASN A 266 0.27 0.80 6.03
CA ASN A 266 0.12 2.18 6.50
C ASN A 266 -1.03 2.32 7.49
N ASN A 267 -2.18 1.74 7.18
CA ASN A 267 -3.38 1.92 8.01
C ASN A 267 -3.33 1.11 9.31
N LEU A 268 -2.62 -0.03 9.33
CA LEU A 268 -2.21 -0.71 10.56
C LEU A 268 -1.27 0.16 11.39
N GLY A 269 -0.25 0.76 10.77
CA GLY A 269 0.71 1.65 11.44
C GLY A 269 0.02 2.82 12.12
N VAL A 270 -0.92 3.47 11.44
CA VAL A 270 -1.71 4.57 12.03
C VAL A 270 -2.57 4.08 13.20
N CYS A 271 -3.14 2.88 13.12
CA CYS A 271 -3.91 2.34 14.26
C CYS A 271 -3.04 2.17 15.51
N GLU A 272 -1.80 1.69 15.36
CA GLU A 272 -0.86 1.58 16.47
C GLU A 272 -0.41 2.99 16.94
N LEU A 273 -0.12 3.93 16.03
CA LEU A 273 0.20 5.33 16.35
C LEU A 273 -0.92 6.03 17.15
N GLN A 274 -2.19 5.88 16.75
CA GLN A 274 -3.32 6.44 17.51
C GLN A 274 -3.47 5.79 18.90
N ARG A 275 -3.14 4.50 19.03
CA ARG A 275 -3.11 3.80 20.33
C ARG A 275 -1.97 4.30 21.22
N ALA A 276 -0.81 4.63 20.65
CA ALA A 276 0.26 5.31 21.37
C ALA A 276 -0.15 6.71 21.84
N ARG A 277 -0.68 7.56 20.94
CA ARG A 277 -1.17 8.91 21.29
C ARG A 277 -2.19 8.91 22.43
N LYS A 278 -3.10 7.93 22.42
CA LYS A 278 -4.09 7.72 23.49
C LYS A 278 -3.47 7.43 24.85
N LEU A 279 -2.29 6.79 24.91
CA LEU A 279 -1.53 6.55 26.14
C LEU A 279 -0.65 7.74 26.55
N LEU A 280 -0.12 8.50 25.60
CA LEU A 280 0.69 9.71 25.82
C LEU A 280 -0.15 10.92 26.29
N GLY A 281 -1.47 10.93 26.07
CA GLY A 281 -2.36 11.97 26.61
C GLY A 281 -2.07 13.35 26.02
N LYS A 282 -1.80 14.36 26.87
CA LYS A 282 -1.49 15.73 26.42
C LYS A 282 -0.15 15.81 25.67
N GLU A 283 0.82 14.97 25.99
CA GLU A 283 2.17 15.00 25.39
C GLU A 283 2.13 14.68 23.89
N ALA A 284 1.16 13.87 23.46
CA ALA A 284 0.90 13.60 22.04
C ALA A 284 0.61 14.85 21.20
N TYR A 285 0.17 15.95 21.82
CA TYR A 285 -0.28 17.18 21.16
C TYR A 285 0.59 18.39 21.48
N LEU A 286 1.83 18.18 21.96
CA LEU A 286 2.84 19.25 22.04
C LEU A 286 3.00 19.94 20.68
N TYR A 287 2.98 19.15 19.61
CA TYR A 287 2.84 19.60 18.23
C TYR A 287 1.58 19.00 17.61
N TRP A 288 0.95 19.75 16.71
CA TRP A 288 -0.03 19.17 15.80
C TRP A 288 0.72 18.53 14.64
N LEU A 289 0.73 17.20 14.64
CA LEU A 289 1.36 16.37 13.63
C LEU A 289 0.29 15.58 12.85
N PRO A 290 -0.24 16.12 11.73
CA PRO A 290 -1.25 15.45 10.93
C PRO A 290 -0.66 14.21 10.25
N SER A 291 -0.92 13.05 10.82
CA SER A 291 -0.60 11.76 10.22
C SER A 291 -1.60 11.46 9.07
N VAL A 292 -1.19 10.62 8.11
CA VAL A 292 -1.92 10.31 6.86
C VAL A 292 -2.25 8.81 6.74
N LEU A 293 -3.47 8.44 7.12
CA LEU A 293 -4.17 7.26 6.57
C LEU A 293 -4.55 7.71 5.13
N ASP A 294 -4.50 6.85 4.10
CA ASP A 294 -4.60 7.17 2.65
C ASP A 294 -5.93 6.61 2.07
N VAL A 295 -6.68 7.14 1.06
CA VAL A 295 -8.16 6.88 0.93
C VAL A 295 -8.61 5.45 1.10
N THR A 296 -9.41 5.20 2.13
CA THR A 296 -8.88 4.80 3.43
C THR A 296 -8.30 5.83 4.48
N THR A 297 -8.81 7.08 4.67
CA THR A 297 -8.12 8.22 5.39
C THR A 297 -8.46 8.64 6.85
N GLN A 298 -7.63 9.55 7.40
CA GLN A 298 -7.40 9.80 8.83
C GLN A 298 -8.17 10.98 9.42
N THR A 299 -8.90 10.75 10.53
CA THR A 299 -9.12 11.80 11.53
C THR A 299 -9.01 11.28 12.96
N GLU A 300 -8.90 12.22 13.88
CA GLU A 300 -8.98 12.02 15.32
C GLU A 300 -10.19 12.80 15.87
N ASN A 301 -10.97 12.18 16.76
CA ASN A 301 -12.07 12.82 17.47
C ASN A 301 -12.57 12.00 18.69
N PHE A 302 -11.99 12.23 19.88
CA PHE A 302 -12.64 12.11 21.20
C PHE A 302 -11.70 12.73 22.25
N SER A 303 -12.26 13.38 23.27
CA SER A 303 -11.48 13.90 24.40
C SER A 303 -10.85 12.75 25.18
N LEU A 304 -9.53 12.78 25.35
CA LEU A 304 -8.83 11.85 26.23
C LEU A 304 -9.03 12.27 27.70
N PRO A 305 -9.29 11.33 28.62
CA PRO A 305 -9.12 11.57 30.04
C PRO A 305 -7.67 12.00 30.32
N TYR A 306 -7.48 12.88 31.31
CA TYR A 306 -6.16 13.30 31.77
C TYR A 306 -5.33 12.06 32.17
N ALA A 307 -4.30 11.73 31.38
CA ALA A 307 -3.20 10.92 31.83
C ALA A 307 -2.27 11.81 32.66
N SER A 308 -2.10 11.50 33.95
CA SER A 308 -1.20 12.22 34.83
C SER A 308 0.26 11.93 34.45
N LYS A 309 1.09 12.99 34.41
CA LYS A 309 2.54 12.92 34.23
C LYS A 309 3.16 11.85 35.13
N GLY A 310 3.89 10.89 34.56
CA GLY A 310 4.60 9.86 35.31
C GLY A 310 5.07 8.70 34.45
N GLU A 311 6.40 8.67 34.21
CA GLU A 311 7.16 7.63 33.50
C GLU A 311 6.80 7.35 32.03
N ARG A 312 7.83 7.11 31.22
CA ARG A 312 7.70 6.79 29.79
C ARG A 312 6.91 5.47 29.66
N ASN A 313 5.69 5.56 29.11
CA ASN A 313 4.78 4.44 29.05
C ASN A 313 5.29 3.38 28.05
N THR A 314 5.85 2.29 28.56
CA THR A 314 6.44 1.21 27.76
C THR A 314 5.47 0.63 26.73
N LEU A 315 4.16 0.63 27.03
CA LEU A 315 3.12 0.19 26.09
C LEU A 315 2.88 1.20 24.94
N ALA A 316 3.15 2.49 25.17
CA ALA A 316 3.12 3.50 24.12
C ALA A 316 4.31 3.33 23.15
N ASP A 317 5.54 3.16 23.67
CA ASP A 317 6.72 2.83 22.85
C ASP A 317 6.50 1.52 22.05
N GLU A 318 5.92 0.50 22.69
CA GLU A 318 5.54 -0.75 22.03
C GLU A 318 4.57 -0.57 20.85
N PHE A 319 3.68 0.43 20.90
CA PHE A 319 2.79 0.75 19.78
C PHE A 319 3.50 1.63 18.74
N LEU A 320 4.39 2.52 19.15
CA LEU A 320 5.19 3.33 18.25
C LEU A 320 6.17 2.48 17.43
N GLU A 321 6.88 1.51 18.02
CA GLU A 321 7.78 0.63 17.27
C GLU A 321 7.00 -0.28 16.29
N LYS A 322 5.81 -0.77 16.69
CA LYS A 322 4.90 -1.49 15.76
C LYS A 322 4.44 -0.59 14.61
N ALA A 323 4.11 0.67 14.91
CA ALA A 323 3.75 1.66 13.91
C ALA A 323 4.92 1.91 12.94
N LYS A 324 6.13 2.12 13.46
CA LYS A 324 7.38 2.28 12.70
C LYS A 324 7.58 1.13 11.73
N THR A 325 7.56 -0.11 12.22
CA THR A 325 7.71 -1.32 11.38
C THR A 325 6.68 -1.35 10.24
N TYR A 326 5.42 -1.02 10.52
CA TYR A 326 4.39 -0.99 9.49
C TYR A 326 4.58 0.13 8.45
N PHE A 327 5.08 1.31 8.84
CA PHE A 327 5.39 2.39 7.90
C PHE A 327 6.65 2.11 7.07
N GLU A 328 7.67 1.47 7.65
CA GLU A 328 8.85 0.99 6.93
C GLU A 328 8.47 -0.05 5.87
N LEU A 329 7.62 -1.02 6.21
CA LEU A 329 7.06 -1.98 5.25
C LEU A 329 6.33 -1.24 4.12
N ALA A 330 5.39 -0.35 4.44
CA ALA A 330 4.63 0.41 3.44
C ALA A 330 5.52 1.28 2.53
N SER A 331 6.56 1.91 3.07
CA SER A 331 7.52 2.72 2.31
C SER A 331 8.48 1.85 1.46
N SER A 332 8.79 0.62 1.90
CA SER A 332 9.64 -0.31 1.13
C SER A 332 8.94 -0.85 -0.13
N MET A 333 7.61 -1.00 -0.07
CA MET A 333 6.80 -1.48 -1.20
C MET A 333 6.69 -0.44 -2.33
N ASP A 334 6.65 0.85 -1.98
CA ASP A 334 6.65 1.95 -2.93
C ASP A 334 7.41 3.17 -2.36
N SER A 335 8.60 3.43 -2.93
CA SER A 335 9.44 4.55 -2.52
C SER A 335 8.80 5.91 -2.79
N SER A 336 7.79 6.02 -3.65
CA SER A 336 7.04 7.26 -3.92
C SER A 336 5.82 7.46 -3.00
N TYR A 337 5.52 6.51 -2.11
CA TYR A 337 4.35 6.57 -1.25
C TYR A 337 4.56 7.54 -0.07
N VAL A 338 4.04 8.76 -0.22
CA VAL A 338 4.14 9.86 0.74
C VAL A 338 3.49 9.58 2.11
N PRO A 339 2.27 8.98 2.21
CA PRO A 339 1.61 8.75 3.49
C PRO A 339 2.46 7.98 4.51
N ALA A 340 3.16 6.94 4.05
CA ALA A 340 4.04 6.14 4.89
C ALA A 340 5.24 6.95 5.43
N LYS A 341 5.78 7.90 4.65
CA LYS A 341 6.93 8.72 5.05
C LYS A 341 6.55 9.79 6.05
N VAL A 342 5.44 10.49 5.82
CA VAL A 342 4.89 11.45 6.78
C VAL A 342 4.60 10.75 8.12
N ASN A 343 3.94 9.59 8.08
CA ASN A 343 3.67 8.83 9.29
C ASN A 343 4.93 8.30 9.98
N LEU A 344 5.91 7.81 9.22
CA LEU A 344 7.19 7.36 9.76
C LEU A 344 7.92 8.50 10.46
N ALA A 345 7.94 9.71 9.88
CA ALA A 345 8.51 10.90 10.49
C ALA A 345 7.86 11.24 11.83
N ILE A 346 6.53 11.21 11.90
CA ILE A 346 5.76 11.44 13.13
C ILE A 346 6.07 10.38 14.19
N THR A 347 6.04 9.11 13.83
CA THR A 347 6.29 8.00 14.76
C THR A 347 7.72 8.01 15.29
N THR A 348 8.71 8.25 14.42
CA THR A 348 10.12 8.32 14.82
C THR A 348 10.42 9.56 15.66
N LEU A 349 9.70 10.67 15.43
CA LEU A 349 9.75 11.85 16.31
C LEU A 349 9.22 11.53 17.73
N TYR A 350 8.07 10.85 17.85
CA TYR A 350 7.58 10.40 19.17
C TYR A 350 8.49 9.36 19.85
N LEU A 351 9.28 8.59 19.07
CA LEU A 351 10.32 7.69 19.58
C LEU A 351 11.63 8.41 19.93
N GLU A 352 11.71 9.74 19.74
CA GLU A 352 12.90 10.59 19.93
C GLU A 352 14.06 10.28 18.95
N LYS A 353 13.80 9.48 17.90
CA LYS A 353 14.76 9.07 16.86
C LYS A 353 14.91 10.16 15.80
N ILE A 354 15.40 11.33 16.21
CA ILE A 354 15.29 12.57 15.40
C ILE A 354 15.92 12.50 14.00
N TYR A 355 17.01 11.75 13.84
CA TYR A 355 17.67 11.57 12.53
C TYR A 355 16.83 10.71 11.57
N GLU A 356 16.10 9.71 12.09
CA GLU A 356 15.14 8.94 11.30
C GLU A 356 13.94 9.81 10.91
N ALA A 357 13.44 10.63 11.86
CA ALA A 357 12.36 11.57 11.62
C ALA A 357 12.71 12.59 10.52
N ARG A 358 13.93 13.15 10.58
CA ARG A 358 14.44 14.03 9.54
C ARG A 358 14.57 13.32 8.19
N THR A 359 15.12 12.11 8.16
CA THR A 359 15.26 11.35 6.91
C THR A 359 13.89 11.09 6.27
N ALA A 360 12.88 10.71 7.07
CA ALA A 360 11.54 10.43 6.57
C ALA A 360 10.79 11.68 6.10
N ILE A 361 10.89 12.83 6.80
CA ILE A 361 10.20 14.05 6.39
C ILE A 361 10.85 14.71 5.15
N GLU A 362 12.18 14.65 5.01
CA GLU A 362 12.85 15.16 3.81
C GLU A 362 12.45 14.33 2.58
N GLN A 363 12.36 12.99 2.69
CA GLN A 363 11.82 12.14 1.62
C GLN A 363 10.34 12.43 1.29
N ALA A 364 9.54 12.84 2.28
CA ALA A 364 8.15 13.24 2.05
C ALA A 364 8.09 14.59 1.30
N TYR A 365 8.95 15.54 1.69
CA TYR A 365 9.09 16.85 1.06
C TYR A 365 9.63 16.76 -0.38
N GLU A 366 10.59 15.89 -0.67
CA GLU A 366 11.08 15.62 -2.04
C GLU A 366 9.98 15.15 -2.99
N LEU A 367 8.97 14.43 -2.47
CA LEU A 367 7.84 13.90 -3.23
C LEU A 367 6.63 14.84 -3.32
N ALA A 368 6.49 15.75 -2.36
CA ALA A 368 5.38 16.69 -2.24
C ALA A 368 5.85 18.04 -1.66
N PRO A 369 6.69 18.80 -2.39
CA PRO A 369 7.33 20.00 -1.86
C PRO A 369 6.32 21.12 -1.54
N ASP A 370 5.23 21.22 -2.32
CA ASP A 370 4.17 22.22 -2.16
C ASP A 370 3.19 21.92 -1.02
N ASP A 371 3.36 20.81 -0.29
CA ASP A 371 2.49 20.44 0.82
C ASP A 371 2.87 21.19 2.10
N LEU A 372 2.02 22.14 2.49
CA LEU A 372 2.23 23.04 3.63
C LEU A 372 2.23 22.31 4.99
N ASP A 373 1.51 21.18 5.11
CA ASP A 373 1.53 20.34 6.32
C ASP A 373 2.90 19.64 6.46
N ILE A 374 3.44 19.13 5.35
CA ILE A 374 4.79 18.52 5.31
C ILE A 374 5.86 19.58 5.62
N GLN A 375 5.79 20.76 5.03
CA GLN A 375 6.73 21.86 5.31
C GLN A 375 6.69 22.32 6.78
N GLY A 376 5.49 22.49 7.36
CA GLY A 376 5.35 22.85 8.77
C GLY A 376 5.86 21.76 9.72
N MET A 377 5.68 20.48 9.38
CA MET A 377 6.20 19.35 10.15
C MET A 377 7.73 19.23 10.04
N ARG A 378 8.29 19.53 8.87
CA ARG A 378 9.73 19.65 8.63
C ARG A 378 10.35 20.75 9.54
N ALA A 379 9.67 21.89 9.69
CA ALA A 379 10.09 22.96 10.60
C ALA A 379 10.23 22.48 12.05
N VAL A 380 9.22 21.75 12.55
CA VAL A 380 9.22 21.16 13.91
C VAL A 380 10.37 20.17 14.09
N ILE A 381 10.58 19.25 13.15
CA ILE A 381 11.65 18.24 13.23
C ILE A 381 13.05 18.88 13.22
N LEU A 382 13.25 19.93 12.42
CA LEU A 382 14.51 20.69 12.41
C LEU A 382 14.76 21.45 13.72
N TYR A 383 13.70 22.00 14.34
CA TYR A 383 13.79 22.63 15.65
C TYR A 383 14.20 21.63 16.75
N GLU A 384 13.52 20.48 16.81
CA GLU A 384 13.81 19.41 17.77
C GLU A 384 15.23 18.85 17.59
N GLN A 385 15.71 18.71 16.35
CA GLN A 385 17.12 18.36 16.11
C GLN A 385 18.07 19.43 16.64
N GLY A 386 17.72 20.72 16.50
CA GLY A 386 18.46 21.82 17.11
C GLY A 386 18.53 21.71 18.64
N GLN A 387 17.42 21.35 19.30
CA GLN A 387 17.41 21.19 20.77
C GLN A 387 18.32 20.05 21.26
N GLN A 388 18.55 19.02 20.44
CA GLN A 388 19.51 17.95 20.76
C GLN A 388 20.98 18.32 20.52
N SER A 389 21.27 19.46 19.89
CA SER A 389 22.64 19.90 19.58
C SER A 389 23.08 21.07 20.48
N PRO A 390 24.10 20.90 21.34
CA PRO A 390 24.64 22.01 22.12
C PRO A 390 25.45 23.02 21.28
N TYR A 391 25.62 22.76 19.97
CA TYR A 391 26.47 23.55 19.07
C TYR A 391 25.71 24.26 17.94
N ILE A 392 24.45 23.90 17.66
CA ILE A 392 23.71 24.36 16.48
C ILE A 392 22.30 24.82 16.89
N ASP A 393 22.09 26.13 16.99
CA ASP A 393 20.73 26.68 17.11
C ASP A 393 20.07 26.75 15.72
N MET A 394 19.18 25.80 15.44
CA MET A 394 18.41 25.74 14.19
C MET A 394 17.33 26.83 14.08
N TRP A 395 17.05 27.58 15.14
CA TRP A 395 15.95 28.55 15.19
C TRP A 395 15.93 29.59 14.08
N PRO A 396 17.03 30.25 13.67
CA PRO A 396 16.99 31.27 12.63
C PRO A 396 16.49 30.71 11.29
N TYR A 397 16.81 29.44 10.99
CA TYR A 397 16.32 28.76 9.79
C TYR A 397 14.87 28.30 9.94
N VAL A 398 14.49 27.77 11.12
CA VAL A 398 13.13 27.32 11.40
C VAL A 398 12.13 28.48 11.36
N ILE A 399 12.45 29.62 11.97
CA ILE A 399 11.53 30.77 12.00
C ILE A 399 11.36 31.38 10.60
N GLN A 400 12.43 31.46 9.80
CA GLN A 400 12.33 31.90 8.41
C GLN A 400 11.39 30.99 7.60
N LEU A 401 11.54 29.66 7.71
CA LEU A 401 10.66 28.69 7.03
C LEU A 401 9.19 28.86 7.45
N LEU A 402 8.93 29.11 8.74
CA LEU A 402 7.58 29.35 9.24
C LEU A 402 7.03 30.70 8.76
N ASP A 403 7.82 31.77 8.76
CA ASP A 403 7.42 33.09 8.27
C ASP A 403 7.09 33.08 6.77
N GLU A 404 7.81 32.28 5.97
CA GLU A 404 7.52 32.01 4.55
C GLU A 404 6.20 31.24 4.36
N LEU A 405 5.90 30.28 5.23
CA LEU A 405 4.61 29.57 5.27
C LEU A 405 3.45 30.49 5.68
N MET A 406 3.68 31.44 6.60
CA MET A 406 2.68 32.41 7.06
C MET A 406 2.17 33.34 5.95
N GLN A 407 2.93 33.52 4.86
CA GLN A 407 2.48 34.30 3.69
C GLN A 407 1.50 33.54 2.79
N GLN A 408 1.28 32.24 3.01
CA GLN A 408 0.41 31.42 2.16
C GLN A 408 -1.06 31.64 2.49
N SER A 409 -1.84 32.04 1.48
CA SER A 409 -3.27 32.36 1.61
C SER A 409 -4.18 31.24 2.16
N ASN A 410 -3.70 30.00 2.12
CA ASN A 410 -4.40 28.78 2.55
C ASN A 410 -3.66 28.02 3.66
N ILE A 411 -2.93 28.72 4.54
CA ILE A 411 -2.14 28.10 5.61
C ILE A 411 -2.96 27.12 6.49
N PRO A 412 -2.49 25.87 6.65
CA PRO A 412 -3.13 24.88 7.52
C PRO A 412 -3.11 25.29 9.01
N PRO A 413 -4.17 25.04 9.78
CA PRO A 413 -4.20 25.33 11.22
C PRO A 413 -3.12 24.60 12.06
N SER A 414 -2.60 23.49 11.55
CA SER A 414 -1.45 22.74 12.08
C SER A 414 -0.16 23.55 12.07
N VAL A 415 0.12 24.27 10.99
CA VAL A 415 1.31 25.13 10.87
C VAL A 415 1.22 26.30 11.87
N LEU A 416 0.05 26.95 11.93
CA LEU A 416 -0.24 28.00 12.93
C LEU A 416 -0.03 27.48 14.36
N TYR A 417 -0.60 26.32 14.69
CA TYR A 417 -0.48 25.72 16.01
C TYR A 417 0.98 25.43 16.38
N ASN A 418 1.73 24.84 15.46
CA ASN A 418 3.14 24.52 15.67
C ASN A 418 3.99 25.78 15.82
N MET A 419 3.75 26.83 15.03
CA MET A 419 4.46 28.10 15.16
C MET A 419 4.21 28.76 16.53
N ALA A 420 2.96 28.79 17.00
CA ALA A 420 2.64 29.32 18.32
C ALA A 420 3.34 28.55 19.46
N GLN A 421 3.28 27.22 19.44
CA GLN A 421 4.00 26.35 20.38
C GLN A 421 5.52 26.61 20.40
N LEU A 422 6.13 26.70 19.21
CA LEU A 422 7.57 26.93 19.06
C LEU A 422 8.00 28.31 19.58
N LEU A 423 7.19 29.35 19.35
CA LEU A 423 7.41 30.69 19.90
C LEU A 423 7.33 30.69 21.44
N GLU A 424 6.33 30.01 22.03
CA GLU A 424 6.17 29.91 23.49
C GLU A 424 7.33 29.19 24.15
N GLN A 425 7.74 28.03 23.63
CA GLN A 425 8.89 27.28 24.15
C GLN A 425 10.17 28.12 24.16
N ARG A 426 10.39 28.92 23.11
CA ARG A 426 11.53 29.84 22.98
C ARG A 426 11.32 31.18 23.68
N LYS A 427 10.20 31.37 24.39
CA LYS A 427 9.79 32.59 25.11
C LYS A 427 9.85 33.84 24.22
N ARG A 428 9.33 33.70 22.99
CA ARG A 428 9.24 34.77 21.98
C ARG A 428 7.83 35.34 21.91
N THR A 429 7.73 36.59 21.47
CA THR A 429 6.47 37.30 21.20
C THR A 429 5.79 36.77 19.94
N GLY A 430 4.50 37.07 19.76
CA GLY A 430 3.73 36.74 18.55
C GLY A 430 2.84 35.49 18.66
N ALA A 431 3.10 34.59 19.61
CA ALA A 431 2.26 33.41 19.82
C ALA A 431 0.79 33.76 20.13
N GLU A 432 0.55 34.83 20.91
CA GLU A 432 -0.79 35.30 21.28
C GLU A 432 -1.66 35.63 20.06
N GLU A 433 -1.11 36.33 19.06
CA GLU A 433 -1.86 36.68 17.84
C GLU A 433 -2.24 35.44 17.02
N ILE A 434 -1.32 34.47 16.93
CA ILE A 434 -1.56 33.18 16.25
C ILE A 434 -2.60 32.36 17.01
N TRP A 435 -2.57 32.36 18.34
CA TRP A 435 -3.59 31.73 19.17
C TRP A 435 -4.97 32.36 18.96
N GLN A 436 -5.06 33.68 18.84
CA GLN A 436 -6.32 34.37 18.52
C GLN A 436 -6.83 33.99 17.11
N GLN A 437 -5.94 33.88 16.12
CA GLN A 437 -6.29 33.40 14.78
C GLN A 437 -6.83 31.96 14.80
N LEU A 438 -6.24 31.07 15.60
CA LEU A 438 -6.75 29.71 15.83
C LEU A 438 -8.08 29.70 16.59
N GLY A 439 -8.27 30.64 17.52
CA GLY A 439 -9.54 30.88 18.23
C GLY A 439 -10.69 31.31 17.32
N GLN A 440 -10.40 31.90 16.16
CA GLN A 440 -11.40 32.19 15.12
C GLN A 440 -11.71 30.96 14.25
N ARG A 441 -10.78 29.99 14.18
CA ARG A 441 -10.86 28.76 13.35
C ARG A 441 -11.24 27.50 14.14
N LEU A 442 -11.77 27.63 15.36
CA LEU A 442 -12.04 26.52 16.30
C LEU A 442 -12.78 25.33 15.69
N ALA A 443 -13.69 25.57 14.74
CA ALA A 443 -14.47 24.51 14.11
C ALA A 443 -13.62 23.53 13.27
N GLU A 444 -12.56 24.02 12.62
CA GLU A 444 -11.59 23.23 11.85
C GLU A 444 -10.75 22.31 12.77
N LEU A 445 -10.51 22.76 14.01
CA LEU A 445 -9.60 22.10 14.95
C LEU A 445 -10.17 20.76 15.46
N PRO A 446 -9.34 19.70 15.56
CA PRO A 446 -9.72 18.47 16.26
C PRO A 446 -9.81 18.71 17.77
N ALA A 447 -10.65 17.96 18.47
CA ALA A 447 -10.99 18.24 19.88
C ALA A 447 -9.78 18.41 20.84
N PRO A 448 -8.71 17.58 20.79
CA PRO A 448 -7.55 17.76 21.67
C PRO A 448 -6.83 19.11 21.44
N ILE A 449 -6.59 19.46 20.18
CA ILE A 449 -5.98 20.74 19.78
C ILE A 449 -6.89 21.92 20.14
N ARG A 450 -8.20 21.79 19.90
CA ARG A 450 -9.19 22.82 20.25
C ARG A 450 -9.14 23.14 21.73
N ASN A 451 -9.05 22.12 22.59
CA ASN A 451 -8.95 22.31 24.04
C ASN A 451 -7.68 23.10 24.42
N ILE A 452 -6.53 22.80 23.80
CA ILE A 452 -5.26 23.51 24.06
C ILE A 452 -5.30 24.96 23.55
N VAL A 453 -5.91 25.21 22.38
CA VAL A 453 -6.16 26.59 21.91
C VAL A 453 -7.04 27.35 22.92
N CYS A 454 -8.09 26.72 23.46
CA CYS A 454 -8.95 27.30 24.48
C CYS A 454 -8.35 27.38 25.89
N GLU A 455 -7.16 26.81 26.13
CA GLU A 455 -6.36 27.09 27.33
C GLU A 455 -5.57 28.41 27.16
N ASN A 456 -5.33 28.87 25.92
CA ASN A 456 -4.55 30.07 25.59
C ASN A 456 -5.39 31.27 25.15
N VAL A 457 -6.62 31.06 24.66
CA VAL A 457 -7.57 32.15 24.34
C VAL A 457 -8.91 31.96 25.01
N ASN A 458 -9.62 33.07 25.22
CA ASN A 458 -11.01 33.04 25.69
C ASN A 458 -11.95 32.55 24.58
N CYS A 459 -11.96 31.24 24.34
CA CYS A 459 -12.93 30.61 23.48
C CYS A 459 -14.36 30.87 23.99
N PRO A 460 -15.34 31.10 23.10
CA PRO A 460 -16.73 30.96 23.50
C PRO A 460 -16.92 29.54 24.09
N ALA A 461 -17.71 29.45 25.16
CA ALA A 461 -18.16 28.15 25.68
C ALA A 461 -18.70 27.31 24.50
N PRO A 462 -18.48 25.98 24.48
CA PRO A 462 -18.86 25.14 23.35
C PRO A 462 -20.30 25.44 22.97
N GLN A 463 -20.50 26.07 21.81
CA GLN A 463 -21.83 26.47 21.37
C GLN A 463 -22.73 25.23 21.45
N GLU A 464 -23.92 25.36 22.05
CA GLU A 464 -24.89 24.29 22.01
C GLU A 464 -25.04 23.89 20.54
N LEU A 465 -24.75 22.61 20.26
CA LEU A 465 -24.75 22.08 18.91
C LEU A 465 -26.08 22.42 18.27
N GLY A 466 -26.03 23.25 17.22
CA GLY A 466 -27.22 23.60 16.47
C GLY A 466 -27.92 22.31 16.06
N SER A 467 -29.24 22.24 16.16
CA SER A 467 -29.96 21.10 15.63
C SER A 467 -29.66 20.98 14.13
N ALA A 468 -29.06 19.88 13.70
CA ALA A 468 -28.86 19.62 12.27
C ALA A 468 -30.20 19.75 11.53
N LYS A 469 -30.20 20.50 10.44
CA LYS A 469 -31.42 20.81 9.67
C LYS A 469 -31.93 19.58 8.91
N ALA A 470 -31.04 18.64 8.60
CA ALA A 470 -31.34 17.37 7.95
C ALA A 470 -30.73 16.19 8.73
N VAL A 471 -31.26 14.99 8.50
CA VAL A 471 -30.78 13.73 9.10
C VAL A 471 -30.73 12.64 8.04
N PHE A 472 -29.64 11.87 8.00
CA PHE A 472 -29.53 10.72 7.10
C PHE A 472 -30.57 9.64 7.45
N LEU A 473 -31.38 9.25 6.47
CA LEU A 473 -32.42 8.22 6.63
C LEU A 473 -31.77 6.83 6.66
N LEU A 474 -31.49 6.33 7.88
CA LEU A 474 -30.84 5.03 8.05
C LEU A 474 -31.84 3.88 7.85
N PRO A 475 -31.60 2.94 6.91
CA PRO A 475 -32.49 1.80 6.69
C PRO A 475 -32.41 0.77 7.82
N VAL A 476 -31.48 0.89 8.77
CA VAL A 476 -31.34 0.05 9.97
C VAL A 476 -30.97 0.92 11.17
N LYS A 477 -31.58 0.67 12.34
CA LYS A 477 -31.33 1.45 13.57
C LYS A 477 -30.08 0.95 14.31
N PHE A 478 -29.30 1.85 14.88
CA PHE A 478 -28.17 1.49 15.73
C PHE A 478 -28.57 0.69 16.99
N GLY A 479 -27.64 -0.12 17.50
CA GLY A 479 -27.78 -0.89 18.72
C GLY A 479 -28.70 -2.12 18.65
N VAL A 480 -29.51 -2.28 17.59
CA VAL A 480 -30.36 -3.45 17.40
C VAL A 480 -29.51 -4.71 17.22
N LYS A 481 -29.99 -5.86 17.71
CA LYS A 481 -29.32 -7.16 17.49
C LYS A 481 -29.46 -7.53 16.01
N ALA A 482 -28.36 -7.59 15.27
CA ALA A 482 -28.38 -7.74 13.81
C ALA A 482 -29.12 -9.01 13.36
N LYS A 483 -28.87 -10.15 14.03
CA LYS A 483 -29.59 -11.43 13.83
C LYS A 483 -31.11 -11.37 14.04
N ARG A 484 -31.64 -10.31 14.69
CA ARG A 484 -33.08 -10.09 14.93
C ARG A 484 -33.72 -9.07 13.97
N ASP A 485 -32.95 -8.29 13.23
CA ASP A 485 -33.52 -7.34 12.26
C ASP A 485 -34.02 -8.09 11.01
N LYS A 486 -35.28 -7.89 10.64
CA LYS A 486 -35.92 -8.58 9.51
C LYS A 486 -35.36 -8.15 8.14
N ARG A 487 -34.75 -6.96 8.03
CA ARG A 487 -34.15 -6.44 6.79
C ARG A 487 -32.80 -7.10 6.55
N LEU A 488 -31.92 -7.06 7.56
CA LEU A 488 -30.58 -7.66 7.51
C LEU A 488 -30.59 -9.16 7.20
N ARG A 489 -31.66 -9.88 7.54
CA ARG A 489 -31.86 -11.30 7.16
C ARG A 489 -32.01 -11.53 5.65
N LYS A 490 -32.39 -10.51 4.89
CA LYS A 490 -32.51 -10.56 3.41
C LYS A 490 -31.29 -10.00 2.69
N TRP A 491 -30.30 -9.50 3.43
CA TRP A 491 -29.10 -8.88 2.89
C TRP A 491 -27.99 -9.92 2.75
N ARG A 492 -27.05 -9.71 1.81
CA ARG A 492 -25.85 -10.53 1.71
C ARG A 492 -25.06 -10.36 3.00
N LYS A 493 -24.86 -11.46 3.71
CA LYS A 493 -24.24 -11.48 5.03
C LYS A 493 -22.93 -12.25 4.95
N SER A 494 -21.87 -11.62 5.42
CA SER A 494 -20.59 -12.30 5.67
C SER A 494 -20.45 -12.50 7.18
N ASP A 495 -20.45 -13.76 7.62
CA ASP A 495 -20.07 -14.12 8.99
C ASP A 495 -18.55 -14.12 9.09
N VAL A 496 -18.01 -13.34 10.03
CA VAL A 496 -16.56 -13.20 10.19
C VAL A 496 -16.19 -13.54 11.62
N ARG A 497 -15.36 -14.58 11.78
CA ARG A 497 -14.78 -14.93 13.08
C ARG A 497 -13.42 -14.27 13.22
N LEU A 498 -13.43 -12.96 13.51
CA LEU A 498 -12.22 -12.20 13.83
C LEU A 498 -11.74 -12.57 15.24
N TYR A 499 -10.94 -13.64 15.34
CA TYR A 499 -10.31 -14.09 16.58
C TYR A 499 -11.34 -14.41 17.69
N LYS A 500 -11.48 -13.54 18.70
CA LYS A 500 -12.38 -13.67 19.85
C LYS A 500 -13.73 -12.97 19.65
N ILE A 501 -13.95 -12.31 18.51
CA ILE A 501 -15.12 -11.46 18.26
C ILE A 501 -15.90 -11.97 17.04
N TYR A 502 -17.24 -12.00 17.18
CA TYR A 502 -18.17 -12.44 16.14
C TYR A 502 -18.76 -11.23 15.43
N GLU A 503 -18.06 -10.77 14.39
CA GLU A 503 -18.42 -9.58 13.64
C GLU A 503 -19.16 -9.97 12.37
N GLN A 504 -20.13 -9.13 11.98
CA GLN A 504 -21.04 -9.42 10.88
C GLN A 504 -21.19 -8.16 10.05
N PHE A 505 -20.77 -8.21 8.79
CA PHE A 505 -21.11 -7.18 7.82
C PHE A 505 -22.22 -7.67 6.90
N TYR A 506 -23.11 -6.74 6.57
CA TYR A 506 -24.29 -6.97 5.74
C TYR A 506 -24.26 -5.97 4.58
N GLN A 507 -24.51 -6.44 3.37
CA GLN A 507 -24.61 -5.62 2.17
C GLN A 507 -25.99 -5.80 1.57
N GLU A 508 -26.68 -4.69 1.34
CA GLU A 508 -27.96 -4.70 0.63
C GLU A 508 -27.78 -5.27 -0.79
N PRO A 509 -28.70 -6.10 -1.31
CA PRO A 509 -28.57 -6.68 -2.66
C PRO A 509 -28.44 -5.64 -3.79
N LYS A 510 -28.92 -4.40 -3.58
CA LYS A 510 -28.80 -3.27 -4.53
C LYS A 510 -27.53 -2.43 -4.33
N GLY A 511 -26.67 -2.77 -3.37
CA GLY A 511 -25.41 -2.06 -3.09
C GLY A 511 -25.55 -0.69 -2.40
N ALA A 512 -26.74 -0.14 -2.26
CA ALA A 512 -26.98 1.21 -1.72
C ALA A 512 -26.76 1.33 -0.19
N THR A 513 -26.61 0.23 0.54
CA THR A 513 -26.24 0.28 1.96
C THR A 513 -25.39 -0.90 2.39
N GLU A 514 -24.39 -0.62 3.22
CA GLU A 514 -23.64 -1.61 4.00
C GLU A 514 -23.86 -1.36 5.50
N VAL A 515 -23.90 -2.41 6.30
CA VAL A 515 -24.07 -2.34 7.76
C VAL A 515 -23.01 -3.19 8.43
N LEU A 516 -22.28 -2.60 9.37
CA LEU A 516 -21.39 -3.31 10.27
C LEU A 516 -22.06 -3.50 11.62
N ALA A 517 -22.16 -4.76 12.03
CA ALA A 517 -22.59 -5.14 13.36
C ALA A 517 -21.41 -5.73 14.16
N LEU A 518 -21.02 -5.03 15.22
CA LEU A 518 -19.98 -5.47 16.14
C LEU A 518 -20.62 -6.06 17.39
N ARG A 519 -20.09 -7.19 17.87
CA ARG A 519 -20.62 -8.00 18.99
C ARG A 519 -22.12 -8.30 18.81
N GLY A 520 -22.52 -8.51 17.55
CA GLY A 520 -23.90 -8.78 17.13
C GLY A 520 -24.87 -7.60 17.20
N ARG A 521 -24.42 -6.36 17.38
CA ARG A 521 -25.25 -5.13 17.37
C ARG A 521 -24.82 -4.18 16.26
N VAL A 522 -25.78 -3.52 15.61
CA VAL A 522 -25.51 -2.53 14.55
C VAL A 522 -24.79 -1.31 15.14
N GLU A 523 -23.59 -1.02 14.64
CA GLU A 523 -22.70 0.03 15.17
C GLU A 523 -22.31 1.07 14.11
N MET A 524 -22.34 0.70 12.83
CA MET A 524 -22.12 1.60 11.69
C MET A 524 -23.05 1.24 10.52
N VAL A 525 -23.56 2.27 9.85
CA VAL A 525 -24.31 2.18 8.60
C VAL A 525 -23.55 3.01 7.56
N VAL A 526 -23.35 2.46 6.36
CA VAL A 526 -22.71 3.13 5.23
C VAL A 526 -23.73 3.26 4.13
N LEU A 527 -24.07 4.49 3.77
CA LEU A 527 -24.98 4.82 2.69
C LEU A 527 -24.17 5.06 1.41
N LYS A 528 -24.55 4.39 0.33
CA LYS A 528 -24.00 4.52 -1.02
C LYS A 528 -25.13 4.95 -1.95
N ASN A 529 -24.82 5.58 -3.08
CA ASN A 529 -25.82 6.03 -4.06
C ASN A 529 -26.87 6.96 -3.42
N LEU A 530 -26.41 8.04 -2.79
CA LEU A 530 -27.24 8.97 -1.99
C LEU A 530 -28.25 9.80 -2.81
N GLY A 531 -28.35 9.57 -4.12
CA GLY A 531 -29.25 10.29 -5.01
C GLY A 531 -28.80 11.74 -5.16
N ASN A 532 -29.66 12.67 -4.73
CA ASN A 532 -29.46 14.10 -4.95
C ASN A 532 -28.63 14.81 -3.86
N VAL A 533 -28.04 14.09 -2.88
CA VAL A 533 -27.22 14.73 -1.84
C VAL A 533 -25.86 15.13 -2.43
N THR A 534 -25.66 16.43 -2.61
CA THR A 534 -24.42 17.02 -3.12
C THR A 534 -23.45 17.36 -1.98
N LYS A 535 -22.22 17.78 -2.35
CA LYS A 535 -21.24 18.33 -1.40
C LYS A 535 -21.81 19.52 -0.61
N ASP A 536 -22.58 20.38 -1.27
CA ASP A 536 -23.10 21.62 -0.70
C ASP A 536 -24.28 21.41 0.25
N ASP A 537 -24.93 20.24 0.20
CA ASP A 537 -25.97 19.83 1.16
C ASP A 537 -25.39 19.35 2.50
N LEU A 538 -24.14 18.86 2.50
CA LEU A 538 -23.51 18.25 3.68
C LEU A 538 -23.56 19.13 4.96
N PRO A 539 -23.38 20.47 4.91
CA PRO A 539 -23.50 21.32 6.09
C PRO A 539 -24.88 21.26 6.77
N ALA A 540 -25.95 20.99 6.02
CA ALA A 540 -27.31 20.87 6.60
C ALA A 540 -27.45 19.64 7.51
N PHE A 541 -26.62 18.61 7.33
CA PHE A 541 -26.58 17.40 8.16
C PHE A 541 -25.71 17.55 9.42
N CYS A 542 -25.13 18.73 9.66
CA CYS A 542 -24.31 19.00 10.83
C CYS A 542 -24.82 20.17 11.66
N GLY A 543 -24.63 20.09 12.98
CA GLY A 543 -24.95 21.16 13.94
C GLY A 543 -23.85 22.22 14.13
N GLN A 544 -22.76 22.10 13.38
CA GLN A 544 -21.53 22.88 13.47
C GLN A 544 -20.87 22.88 12.08
N ALA A 545 -19.84 23.71 11.86
CA ALA A 545 -19.10 23.63 10.60
C ALA A 545 -18.40 22.27 10.44
N LEU A 546 -18.30 21.81 9.19
CA LEU A 546 -17.72 20.52 8.84
C LEU A 546 -16.19 20.59 8.89
N ARG A 547 -15.57 19.46 9.26
CA ARG A 547 -14.11 19.30 9.13
C ARG A 547 -13.83 18.61 7.80
N GLU A 548 -13.37 19.37 6.81
CA GLU A 548 -12.79 18.84 5.58
C GLU A 548 -11.36 18.34 5.85
N ARG A 549 -10.97 17.22 5.22
CA ARG A 549 -9.56 16.82 5.07
C ARG A 549 -9.29 16.30 3.67
N ARG A 550 -8.11 16.64 3.15
CA ARG A 550 -7.57 16.07 1.91
C ARG A 550 -7.18 14.61 2.10
N VAL A 551 -7.25 13.88 0.99
CA VAL A 551 -7.09 12.44 0.95
C VAL A 551 -6.55 12.03 -0.43
N VAL A 552 -5.91 10.86 -0.55
CA VAL A 552 -5.30 10.38 -1.81
C VAL A 552 -6.23 10.45 -3.04
N ASN A 553 -7.54 10.21 -2.86
CA ASN A 553 -8.57 10.24 -3.91
C ASN A 553 -9.79 11.10 -3.48
N GLY A 554 -9.64 12.42 -3.23
CA GLY A 554 -10.76 13.35 -2.99
C GLY A 554 -10.71 14.17 -1.69
N SER A 555 -11.79 14.15 -0.88
CA SER A 555 -11.84 14.74 0.48
C SER A 555 -12.80 13.99 1.43
N LEU A 556 -12.54 14.04 2.74
CA LEU A 556 -13.49 13.60 3.78
C LEU A 556 -14.10 14.80 4.51
N TRP A 557 -15.43 14.85 4.54
CA TRP A 557 -16.22 15.89 5.20
C TRP A 557 -16.89 15.33 6.45
N SER A 558 -16.45 15.77 7.62
CA SER A 558 -16.69 15.03 8.88
C SER A 558 -17.43 15.86 9.93
N CYS A 559 -18.47 15.27 10.54
CA CYS A 559 -19.27 15.84 11.61
C CYS A 559 -19.52 14.79 12.71
N GLN A 560 -18.72 14.82 13.78
CA GLN A 560 -18.88 14.01 15.00
C GLN A 560 -19.11 12.49 14.81
N ASN A 561 -20.35 12.10 14.53
CA ASN A 561 -20.82 10.72 14.36
C ASN A 561 -21.05 10.33 12.89
N TRP A 562 -20.78 11.20 11.93
CA TRP A 562 -20.77 10.87 10.51
C TRP A 562 -19.61 11.50 9.74
N ALA A 563 -19.28 10.90 8.60
CA ALA A 563 -18.35 11.45 7.62
C ALA A 563 -18.81 11.10 6.19
N ALA A 564 -18.58 12.00 5.25
CA ALA A 564 -18.87 11.83 3.83
C ALA A 564 -17.56 11.78 3.03
N LEU A 565 -17.40 10.75 2.20
CA LEU A 565 -16.34 10.67 1.21
C LEU A 565 -16.80 11.37 -0.06
N VAL A 566 -16.08 12.42 -0.45
CA VAL A 566 -16.32 13.21 -1.65
C VAL A 566 -15.17 12.94 -2.63
N VAL A 567 -15.50 12.38 -3.81
CA VAL A 567 -14.55 12.05 -4.89
C VAL A 567 -14.98 12.84 -6.12
N ASP A 568 -14.03 13.54 -6.76
CA ASP A 568 -14.28 14.37 -7.95
C ASP A 568 -15.45 15.39 -7.81
N GLY A 569 -15.76 15.79 -6.58
CA GLY A 569 -16.85 16.71 -6.24
C GLY A 569 -18.17 16.03 -5.83
N GLU A 570 -18.33 14.73 -6.10
CA GLU A 570 -19.54 13.96 -5.80
C GLU A 570 -19.45 13.21 -4.46
N VAL A 571 -20.58 13.07 -3.76
CA VAL A 571 -20.66 12.33 -2.48
C VAL A 571 -20.74 10.82 -2.75
N ALA A 572 -19.60 10.15 -2.79
CA ALA A 572 -19.49 8.72 -3.09
C ALA A 572 -20.14 7.83 -2.01
N GLU A 573 -19.87 8.09 -0.73
CA GLU A 573 -20.52 7.40 0.38
C GLU A 573 -20.54 8.21 1.69
N VAL A 574 -21.55 7.97 2.53
CA VAL A 574 -21.68 8.54 3.87
C VAL A 574 -21.61 7.44 4.91
N TRP A 575 -20.69 7.59 5.86
CA TRP A 575 -20.49 6.70 7.00
C TRP A 575 -21.18 7.32 8.21
N VAL A 576 -22.13 6.60 8.83
CA VAL A 576 -22.78 7.02 10.06
C VAL A 576 -22.50 5.99 11.14
N VAL A 577 -21.91 6.42 12.25
CA VAL A 577 -21.69 5.60 13.43
C VAL A 577 -22.68 5.94 14.53
N LYS A 578 -22.95 4.94 15.37
CA LYS A 578 -23.65 5.14 16.62
C LYS A 578 -22.86 6.08 17.53
N SER A 579 -23.42 7.25 17.85
CA SER A 579 -22.86 8.15 18.86
C SER A 579 -22.66 7.39 20.19
N LYS A 580 -21.46 7.51 20.78
CA LYS A 580 -21.28 7.18 22.19
C LYS A 580 -22.07 8.21 23.00
N ARG A 581 -22.92 7.73 23.90
CA ARG A 581 -23.49 8.54 25.00
C ARG A 581 -22.48 8.59 26.13
#